data_AF-A0A916C2S8-F1
#
_entry.id   AF-A0A916C2S8-F1
#
_cell.length_a   1.000
_cell.length_b   1.000
_cell.length_c   1.000
_cell.angle_alpha   90.00
_cell.angle_beta   90.00
_cell.angle_gamma   90.00
#
_symmetry.space_group_name_H-M   'P 1'
#
loop_
_entity.id
_entity.type
_entity.pdbx_description
1 polymer ?
#
loop_
_entity_poly.entity_id
_entity_poly.type
_entity_poly.pdbx_seq_one_letter_code
_entity_poly.pdbx_strand_id
1 'polypeptide(L)'
;MSNPNDTTVDVTAGTTANGAVTTSQQPAVDWENDKNPYKEYKARFNGLQGKVQQLTNEHDGLKLKHGDLEEKHTKLTGEFEARGIELTNLTKKHDEATTSSKALQAKYERLQTVVTQFPDLAPFLGKDEASDLLPTGTGDELKTKLAAFREAMKQQGLSAAKDLIQGSTDGGATEQKPKAKEELLQLAIKAQRDGKMDEYDHYYSEYLKA
;
A
#
# COMPACT_ATOMS: atom_id res chain seq x y z
N MET A 1 2.18 64.39 -34.55
CA MET A 1 2.71 63.78 -35.80
C MET A 1 3.51 64.87 -36.50
N SER A 2 4.85 64.77 -36.51
CA SER A 2 5.72 65.60 -37.36
C SER A 2 6.95 64.77 -37.75
N ASN A 3 7.14 64.63 -39.04
CA ASN A 3 8.22 63.87 -39.70
C ASN A 3 9.33 64.87 -40.08
N PRO A 4 10.60 64.72 -39.67
CA PRO A 4 11.64 65.71 -39.91
C PRO A 4 12.54 65.36 -41.10
N ASN A 5 11.95 64.90 -42.21
CA ASN A 5 12.68 64.70 -43.46
C ASN A 5 12.04 65.56 -44.55
N ASP A 6 12.23 66.88 -44.42
CA ASP A 6 12.09 67.81 -45.53
C ASP A 6 13.27 68.76 -45.46
N THR A 7 14.28 68.48 -46.28
CA THR A 7 15.35 69.44 -46.56
C THR A 7 15.52 69.42 -48.06
N THR A 8 14.80 70.35 -48.67
CA THR A 8 14.92 70.78 -50.06
C THR A 8 16.39 71.07 -50.37
N VAL A 9 16.93 70.36 -51.36
CA VAL A 9 18.28 70.60 -51.88
C VAL A 9 18.14 71.66 -52.96
N ASP A 10 18.47 72.91 -52.63
CA ASP A 10 18.59 73.98 -53.62
C ASP A 10 20.02 73.95 -54.17
N VAL A 11 20.17 73.39 -55.37
CA VAL A 11 21.46 73.33 -56.08
C VAL A 11 21.54 74.56 -56.99
N THR A 12 22.03 75.66 -56.44
CA THR A 12 22.40 76.83 -57.25
C THR A 12 23.80 76.60 -57.83
N ALA A 13 23.86 76.36 -59.13
CA ALA A 13 25.10 76.30 -59.89
C ALA A 13 25.77 77.68 -59.95
N GLY A 14 27.09 77.72 -59.73
CA GLY A 14 27.93 78.89 -59.91
C GLY A 14 29.34 78.48 -60.34
N THR A 15 29.61 78.57 -61.64
CA THR A 15 30.91 78.37 -62.29
C THR A 15 31.87 79.51 -61.95
N THR A 16 33.12 79.24 -61.60
CA THR A 16 34.24 80.15 -61.90
C THR A 16 35.60 79.44 -62.00
N ALA A 17 36.41 79.99 -62.90
CA ALA A 17 37.69 79.54 -63.37
C ALA A 17 38.84 79.80 -62.37
N ASN A 18 39.92 79.02 -62.52
CA ASN A 18 41.30 79.22 -62.09
C ASN A 18 41.62 80.43 -61.19
N GLY A 19 42.07 80.14 -59.97
CA GLY A 19 42.77 81.09 -59.09
C GLY A 19 43.24 80.40 -57.81
N ALA A 20 44.48 79.92 -57.80
CA ALA A 20 45.07 79.24 -56.64
C ALA A 20 45.20 80.19 -55.45
N VAL A 21 44.65 79.79 -54.30
CA VAL A 21 45.06 80.26 -52.97
C VAL A 21 45.58 79.05 -52.21
N THR A 22 46.87 79.08 -51.92
CA THR A 22 47.54 78.12 -51.02
C THR A 22 47.21 78.47 -49.58
N THR A 23 46.59 77.54 -48.84
CA THR A 23 46.85 77.31 -47.40
C THR A 23 46.28 75.93 -47.07
N SER A 24 47.18 74.95 -46.97
CA SER A 24 46.87 73.64 -46.40
C SER A 24 46.71 73.78 -44.89
N GLN A 25 45.49 74.05 -44.43
CA GLN A 25 45.13 73.71 -43.05
C GLN A 25 44.53 72.31 -43.07
N GLN A 26 45.35 71.33 -42.67
CA GLN A 26 44.86 70.03 -42.23
C GLN A 26 43.83 70.29 -41.13
N PRO A 27 42.60 69.75 -41.23
CA PRO A 27 41.60 69.96 -40.19
C PRO A 27 42.17 69.46 -38.86
N ALA A 28 42.22 70.34 -37.86
CA ALA A 28 42.60 69.98 -36.51
C ALA A 28 41.58 68.95 -36.00
N VAL A 29 42.02 67.69 -35.92
CA VAL A 29 41.21 66.63 -35.33
C VAL A 29 41.18 66.88 -33.83
N ASP A 30 40.04 67.39 -33.35
CA ASP A 30 39.72 67.52 -31.93
C ASP A 30 39.56 66.11 -31.33
N TRP A 31 40.67 65.56 -30.83
CA TRP A 31 40.72 64.26 -30.16
C TRP A 31 40.09 64.28 -28.75
N GLU A 32 39.66 65.45 -28.28
CA GLU A 32 39.19 65.69 -26.92
C GLU A 32 37.66 65.63 -26.83
N ASN A 33 36.95 65.91 -27.94
CA ASN A 33 35.48 65.80 -28.03
C ASN A 33 34.95 64.46 -28.56
N ASP A 34 35.78 63.62 -29.16
CA ASP A 34 35.33 62.33 -29.68
C ASP A 34 35.27 61.33 -28.51
N LYS A 35 34.11 61.26 -27.85
CA LYS A 35 33.80 60.33 -26.74
C LYS A 35 34.39 58.95 -27.03
N ASN A 36 35.54 58.65 -26.45
CA ASN A 36 36.34 57.46 -26.72
C ASN A 36 35.47 56.18 -26.66
N PRO A 37 34.95 55.69 -27.80
CA PRO A 37 33.88 54.69 -27.83
C PRO A 37 34.40 53.36 -27.30
N TYR A 38 35.70 53.13 -27.45
CA TYR A 38 36.41 51.98 -26.92
C TYR A 38 36.34 51.88 -25.39
N LYS A 39 36.40 53.00 -24.65
CA LYS A 39 36.25 52.98 -23.18
C LYS A 39 34.84 52.56 -22.76
N GLU A 40 33.82 53.03 -23.47
CA GLU A 40 32.42 52.67 -23.18
C GLU A 40 32.14 51.20 -23.53
N TYR A 41 32.62 50.71 -24.67
CA TYR A 41 32.53 49.29 -25.03
C TYR A 41 33.23 48.40 -24.01
N LYS A 42 34.44 48.77 -23.57
CA LYS A 42 35.18 48.02 -22.55
C LYS A 42 34.42 47.95 -21.22
N ALA A 43 33.81 49.05 -20.79
CA ALA A 43 32.99 49.08 -19.58
C ALA A 43 31.75 48.17 -19.70
N ARG A 44 31.03 48.23 -20.83
CA ARG A 44 29.88 47.37 -21.10
C ARG A 44 30.26 45.89 -21.19
N PHE A 45 31.39 45.58 -21.84
CA PHE A 45 31.91 44.23 -21.96
C PHE A 45 32.28 43.64 -20.59
N ASN A 46 32.99 44.39 -19.75
CA ASN A 46 33.31 43.96 -18.39
C ASN A 46 32.05 43.74 -17.55
N GLY A 47 31.05 44.62 -17.68
CA GLY A 47 29.75 44.47 -17.02
C GLY A 47 29.00 43.21 -17.47
N LEU A 48 29.03 42.90 -18.77
CA LEU A 48 28.46 41.66 -19.32
C LEU A 48 29.20 40.42 -18.81
N GLN A 49 30.54 40.44 -18.77
CA GLN A 49 31.31 39.32 -18.21
C GLN A 49 30.95 39.06 -16.74
N GLY A 50 30.84 40.12 -15.93
CA GLY A 50 30.41 39.99 -14.54
C GLY A 50 29.01 39.40 -14.41
N LYS A 51 28.07 39.84 -15.25
CA LYS A 51 26.69 39.30 -15.27
C LYS A 51 26.64 37.84 -15.72
N VAL A 52 27.43 37.46 -16.72
CA VAL A 52 27.54 36.07 -17.16
C VAL A 52 28.06 35.20 -16.02
N GLN A 53 29.11 35.64 -15.33
CA GLN A 53 29.69 34.86 -14.23
C GLN A 53 28.72 34.72 -13.05
N GLN A 54 27.96 35.77 -12.73
CA GLN A 54 26.88 35.68 -11.73
C GLN A 54 25.82 34.66 -12.14
N LEU A 55 25.33 34.72 -13.38
CA LEU A 55 24.31 33.79 -13.89
C LEU A 55 24.81 32.35 -13.92
N THR A 56 26.08 32.12 -14.27
CA THR A 56 26.68 30.78 -14.21
C THR A 56 26.67 30.23 -12.79
N ASN A 57 27.08 31.03 -11.81
CA ASN A 57 27.07 30.59 -10.40
C ASN A 57 25.66 30.32 -9.89
N GLU A 58 24.68 31.16 -10.25
CA GLU A 58 23.27 30.96 -9.90
C GLU A 58 22.70 29.69 -10.54
N HIS A 59 23.01 29.46 -11.82
CA HIS A 59 22.62 28.26 -12.56
C HIS A 59 23.18 26.99 -11.92
N ASP A 60 24.46 26.98 -11.57
CA ASP A 60 25.09 25.82 -10.93
C ASP A 60 24.50 25.56 -9.53
N GLY A 61 24.22 26.63 -8.77
CA GLY A 61 23.52 26.53 -7.49
C GLY A 61 22.10 25.97 -7.64
N LEU A 62 21.36 26.37 -8.68
CA LEU A 62 20.03 25.82 -8.99
C LEU A 62 20.10 24.36 -9.40
N LYS A 63 21.10 23.96 -10.20
CA LYS A 63 21.29 22.57 -10.63
C LYS A 63 21.53 21.65 -9.43
N LEU A 64 22.32 22.08 -8.45
CA LEU A 64 22.53 21.35 -7.21
C LEU A 64 21.23 21.21 -6.39
N LYS A 65 20.48 22.30 -6.21
CA LYS A 65 19.19 22.27 -5.50
C LYS A 65 18.17 21.36 -6.20
N HIS A 66 18.17 21.35 -7.53
CA HIS A 66 17.29 20.50 -8.30
C HIS A 66 17.61 19.01 -8.07
N GLY A 67 18.89 18.63 -8.09
CA GLY A 67 19.29 17.26 -7.79
C GLY A 67 18.93 16.81 -6.37
N ASP A 68 19.16 17.65 -5.36
CA ASP A 68 18.74 17.37 -3.98
C ASP A 68 17.22 17.21 -3.86
N LEU A 69 16.45 17.99 -4.61
CA LEU A 69 14.98 17.88 -4.62
C LEU A 69 14.50 16.61 -5.32
N GLU A 70 15.16 16.19 -6.41
CA GLU A 70 14.87 14.94 -7.12
C GLU A 70 15.15 13.70 -6.25
N GLU A 71 16.25 13.73 -5.49
CA GLU A 71 16.57 12.66 -4.53
C GLU A 71 15.52 12.58 -3.40
N LYS A 72 15.15 13.73 -2.82
CA LYS A 72 14.09 13.81 -1.80
C LYS A 72 12.75 13.32 -2.34
N HIS A 73 12.40 13.70 -3.57
CA HIS A 73 11.18 13.24 -4.22
C HIS A 73 11.18 11.72 -4.36
N THR A 74 12.27 11.15 -4.89
CA THR A 74 12.42 9.69 -5.06
C THR A 74 12.28 8.95 -3.74
N LYS A 75 12.93 9.43 -2.68
CA LYS A 75 12.81 8.87 -1.33
C LYS A 75 11.37 8.92 -0.83
N LEU A 76 10.71 10.06 -0.97
CA LEU A 76 9.34 10.24 -0.49
C LEU A 76 8.34 9.36 -1.26
N THR A 77 8.52 9.19 -2.57
CA THR A 77 7.73 8.26 -3.38
C THR A 77 7.88 6.83 -2.87
N GLY A 78 9.10 6.37 -2.60
CA GLY A 78 9.35 5.04 -2.05
C GLY A 78 8.73 4.83 -0.67
N GLU A 79 8.83 5.81 0.23
CA GLU A 79 8.18 5.77 1.55
C GLU A 79 6.65 5.72 1.43
N PHE A 80 6.08 6.47 0.48
CA PHE A 80 4.64 6.47 0.23
C PHE A 80 4.14 5.12 -0.28
N GLU A 81 4.84 4.51 -1.23
CA GLU A 81 4.52 3.17 -1.74
C GLU A 81 4.60 2.11 -0.64
N ALA A 82 5.65 2.15 0.19
CA ALA A 82 5.81 1.25 1.33
C ALA A 82 4.64 1.37 2.32
N ARG A 83 4.23 2.60 2.66
CA ARG A 83 3.05 2.83 3.50
C ARG A 83 1.74 2.33 2.85
N GLY A 84 1.61 2.44 1.53
CA GLY A 84 0.46 1.88 0.81
C GLY A 84 0.33 0.37 0.99
N ILE A 85 1.45 -0.35 0.93
CA ILE A 85 1.51 -1.80 1.18
C ILE A 85 1.14 -2.12 2.64
N GLU A 86 1.71 -1.39 3.60
CA GLU A 86 1.38 -1.55 5.03
C GLU A 86 -0.11 -1.36 5.31
N LEU A 87 -0.72 -0.33 4.72
CA LEU A 87 -2.14 -0.05 4.88
C LEU A 87 -3.00 -1.20 4.36
N THR A 88 -2.68 -1.74 3.17
CA THR A 88 -3.42 -2.88 2.60
C THR A 88 -3.31 -4.12 3.48
N ASN A 89 -2.12 -4.41 4.00
CA ASN A 89 -1.90 -5.52 4.93
C ASN A 89 -2.70 -5.32 6.23
N LEU A 90 -2.75 -4.10 6.75
CA LEU A 90 -3.49 -3.79 7.97
C LEU A 90 -5.00 -3.92 7.76
N THR A 91 -5.54 -3.47 6.61
CA THR A 91 -6.94 -3.68 6.23
C THR A 91 -7.28 -5.16 6.18
N LYS A 92 -6.44 -5.99 5.55
CA LYS A 92 -6.67 -7.45 5.51
C LYS A 92 -6.73 -8.06 6.91
N LYS A 93 -5.78 -7.72 7.79
CA LYS A 93 -5.77 -8.19 9.18
C LYS A 93 -7.01 -7.74 9.95
N HIS A 94 -7.47 -6.51 9.71
CA HIS A 94 -8.69 -5.99 10.31
C HIS A 94 -9.93 -6.77 9.86
N ASP A 95 -10.03 -7.13 8.58
CA ASP A 95 -11.15 -7.91 8.05
C ASP A 95 -11.17 -9.35 8.58
N GLU A 96 -9.99 -9.97 8.69
CA GLU A 96 -9.81 -11.29 9.33
C GLU A 96 -10.23 -11.24 10.80
N ALA A 97 -9.77 -10.23 11.55
CA ALA A 97 -10.14 -10.03 12.94
C ALA A 97 -11.64 -9.77 13.12
N THR A 98 -12.24 -8.97 12.23
CA THR A 98 -13.68 -8.70 12.22
C THR A 98 -14.49 -9.97 11.98
N THR A 99 -14.06 -10.80 11.03
CA THR A 99 -14.70 -12.09 10.75
C THR A 99 -14.59 -13.04 11.93
N SER A 100 -13.41 -13.13 12.54
CA SER A 100 -13.18 -13.95 13.74
C SER A 100 -14.02 -13.47 14.92
N SER A 101 -14.12 -12.16 15.13
CA SER A 101 -14.92 -11.57 16.21
C SER A 101 -16.40 -11.91 16.05
N LYS A 102 -16.95 -11.77 14.83
CA LYS A 102 -18.34 -12.17 14.52
C LYS A 102 -18.58 -13.66 14.75
N ALA A 103 -17.64 -14.51 14.35
CA ALA A 103 -17.74 -15.95 14.58
C ALA A 103 -17.73 -16.29 16.09
N LEU A 104 -16.88 -15.62 16.87
CA LEU A 104 -16.80 -15.82 18.31
C LEU A 104 -18.06 -15.31 19.02
N GLN A 105 -18.60 -14.17 18.59
CA GLN A 105 -19.87 -13.65 19.09
C GLN A 105 -21.02 -14.65 18.85
N ALA A 106 -21.12 -15.22 17.64
CA ALA A 106 -22.14 -16.22 17.34
C ALA A 106 -22.00 -17.50 18.21
N LYS A 107 -20.76 -17.93 18.49
CA LYS A 107 -20.49 -19.05 19.41
C LYS A 107 -20.93 -18.71 20.83
N TYR A 108 -20.66 -17.49 21.29
CA TYR A 108 -21.06 -17.02 22.62
C TYR A 108 -22.60 -16.94 22.77
N GLU A 109 -23.30 -16.36 21.79
CA GLU A 109 -24.76 -16.30 21.78
C GLU A 109 -25.39 -17.70 21.80
N ARG A 110 -24.80 -18.66 21.07
CA ARG A 110 -25.19 -20.07 21.12
C ARG A 110 -25.00 -20.67 22.50
N LEU A 111 -23.81 -20.51 23.08
CA LEU A 111 -23.50 -21.03 24.41
C LEU A 111 -24.49 -20.47 25.44
N GLN A 112 -24.71 -19.15 25.44
CA GLN A 112 -25.64 -18.49 26.34
C GLN A 112 -27.07 -19.00 26.16
N THR A 113 -27.55 -19.11 24.92
CA THR A 113 -28.92 -19.56 24.61
C THR A 113 -29.12 -21.02 25.02
N VAL A 114 -28.17 -21.90 24.70
CA VAL A 114 -28.27 -23.32 25.07
C VAL A 114 -28.25 -23.49 26.58
N VAL A 115 -27.28 -22.89 27.29
CA VAL A 115 -27.17 -23.03 28.74
C VAL A 115 -28.39 -22.47 29.49
N THR A 116 -28.99 -21.39 28.98
CA THR A 116 -30.12 -20.72 29.68
C THR A 116 -31.50 -21.24 29.28
N GLN A 117 -31.72 -21.58 28.01
CA GLN A 117 -33.05 -21.90 27.46
C GLN A 117 -33.18 -23.36 27.02
N PHE A 118 -32.09 -24.03 26.68
CA PHE A 118 -32.07 -25.41 26.19
C PHE A 118 -31.00 -26.26 26.90
N PRO A 119 -31.05 -26.38 28.24
CA PRO A 119 -29.98 -27.03 29.01
C PRO A 119 -29.81 -28.51 28.68
N ASP A 120 -30.82 -29.15 28.10
CA ASP A 120 -30.77 -30.52 27.58
C ASP A 120 -29.84 -30.67 26.37
N LEU A 121 -29.55 -29.59 25.64
CA LEU A 121 -28.59 -29.56 24.54
C LEU A 121 -27.16 -29.23 24.99
N ALA A 122 -26.93 -28.98 26.28
CA ALA A 122 -25.60 -28.66 26.81
C ALA A 122 -24.51 -29.71 26.52
N PRO A 123 -24.79 -31.04 26.49
CA PRO A 123 -23.81 -32.05 26.10
C PRO A 123 -23.26 -31.87 24.67
N PHE A 124 -23.99 -31.19 23.78
CA PHE A 124 -23.59 -30.95 22.40
C PHE A 124 -22.73 -29.68 22.24
N LEU A 125 -22.46 -28.93 23.31
CA LEU A 125 -21.60 -27.73 23.30
C LEU A 125 -20.10 -28.05 23.46
N GLY A 126 -19.71 -29.33 23.45
CA GLY A 126 -18.33 -29.78 23.68
C GLY A 126 -17.31 -29.26 22.66
N LYS A 127 -16.01 -29.40 22.99
CA LYS A 127 -14.88 -28.94 22.16
C LYS A 127 -14.70 -29.71 20.85
N ASP A 128 -15.32 -30.87 20.72
CA ASP A 128 -15.19 -31.78 19.58
C ASP A 128 -16.45 -31.75 18.71
N GLU A 129 -16.37 -32.37 17.54
CA GLU A 129 -17.28 -32.41 16.36
C GLU A 129 -18.80 -32.32 16.62
N ALA A 130 -19.28 -32.59 17.84
CA ALA A 130 -20.65 -32.36 18.26
C ALA A 130 -21.09 -30.88 18.26
N SER A 131 -20.18 -29.91 18.43
CA SER A 131 -20.55 -28.48 18.37
C SER A 131 -21.05 -28.03 17.00
N ASP A 132 -20.65 -28.75 15.95
CA ASP A 132 -21.09 -28.51 14.57
C ASP A 132 -22.48 -29.10 14.28
N LEU A 133 -22.98 -30.00 15.14
CA LEU A 133 -24.36 -30.52 15.05
C LEU A 133 -25.39 -29.46 15.49
N LEU A 134 -24.98 -28.49 16.30
CA LEU A 134 -25.88 -27.44 16.77
C LEU A 134 -26.08 -26.36 15.70
N PRO A 135 -27.33 -25.97 15.42
CA PRO A 135 -27.63 -24.98 14.41
C PRO A 135 -26.96 -23.64 14.70
N THR A 136 -26.54 -22.97 13.62
CA THR A 136 -25.92 -21.65 13.66
C THR A 136 -26.95 -20.55 13.38
N GLY A 137 -26.71 -19.36 13.91
CA GLY A 137 -27.58 -18.20 13.74
C GLY A 137 -27.38 -17.18 14.86
N THR A 138 -28.19 -16.12 14.83
CA THR A 138 -28.19 -15.04 15.82
C THR A 138 -29.58 -14.85 16.40
N GLY A 139 -29.68 -14.45 17.68
CA GLY A 139 -30.94 -14.04 18.31
C GLY A 139 -32.09 -15.04 18.18
N ASP A 140 -33.24 -14.59 17.68
CA ASP A 140 -34.48 -15.38 17.60
C ASP A 140 -34.46 -16.48 16.53
N GLU A 141 -33.67 -16.29 15.46
CA GLU A 141 -33.44 -17.33 14.46
C GLU A 141 -32.74 -18.54 15.08
N LEU A 142 -31.71 -18.28 15.89
CA LEU A 142 -30.99 -19.32 16.62
C LEU A 142 -31.91 -20.09 17.56
N LYS A 143 -32.76 -19.39 18.33
CA LYS A 143 -33.73 -20.03 19.24
C LYS A 143 -34.70 -20.92 18.46
N THR A 144 -35.20 -20.44 17.34
CA THR A 144 -36.14 -21.19 16.49
C THR A 144 -35.49 -22.46 15.93
N LYS A 145 -34.26 -22.35 15.43
CA LYS A 145 -33.50 -23.50 14.93
C LYS A 145 -33.15 -24.50 16.04
N LEU A 146 -32.76 -24.02 17.23
CA LEU A 146 -32.49 -24.88 18.40
C LEU A 146 -33.75 -25.61 18.87
N ALA A 147 -34.90 -24.95 18.87
CA ALA A 147 -36.17 -25.59 19.21
C ALA A 147 -36.55 -26.68 18.20
N ALA A 148 -36.38 -26.42 16.90
CA ALA A 148 -36.60 -27.41 15.85
C ALA A 148 -35.61 -28.59 15.95
N PHE A 149 -34.33 -28.30 16.21
CA PHE A 149 -33.29 -29.31 16.43
C PHE A 149 -33.62 -30.21 17.63
N ARG A 150 -34.01 -29.61 18.75
CA ARG A 150 -34.45 -30.34 19.94
C ARG A 150 -35.62 -31.26 19.64
N GLU A 151 -36.60 -30.79 18.88
CA GLU A 151 -37.79 -31.59 18.54
C GLU A 151 -37.44 -32.75 17.60
N ALA A 152 -36.57 -32.53 16.62
CA ALA A 152 -36.02 -33.59 15.77
C ALA A 152 -35.26 -34.64 16.59
N MET A 153 -34.46 -34.22 17.57
CA MET A 153 -33.69 -35.11 18.45
C MET A 153 -34.59 -35.90 19.42
N LYS A 154 -35.73 -35.35 19.86
CA LYS A 154 -36.71 -36.14 20.63
C LYS A 154 -37.28 -37.29 19.82
N GLN A 155 -37.53 -37.09 18.52
CA GLN A 155 -38.04 -38.15 17.64
C GLN A 155 -36.99 -39.25 17.38
N GLN A 156 -35.70 -38.91 17.40
CA GLN A 156 -34.59 -39.85 17.19
C GLN A 156 -34.02 -40.46 18.49
N GLY A 157 -34.50 -40.06 19.68
CA GLY A 157 -34.05 -40.57 20.96
C GLY A 157 -32.89 -39.77 21.56
N LEU A 158 -33.22 -38.62 22.16
CA LEU A 158 -32.28 -37.68 22.77
C LEU A 158 -31.39 -38.31 23.87
N SER A 159 -31.88 -39.35 24.55
CA SER A 159 -31.12 -40.15 25.51
C SER A 159 -30.04 -41.00 24.85
N ALA A 160 -30.36 -41.70 23.76
CA ALA A 160 -29.39 -42.55 23.04
C ALA A 160 -28.24 -41.71 22.45
N ALA A 161 -28.53 -40.52 21.92
CA ALA A 161 -27.51 -39.60 21.45
C ALA A 161 -26.67 -39.01 22.59
N LYS A 162 -27.29 -38.70 23.73
CA LYS A 162 -26.60 -38.23 24.94
C LYS A 162 -25.65 -39.31 25.49
N ASP A 163 -26.09 -40.57 25.54
CA ASP A 163 -25.30 -41.69 26.03
C ASP A 163 -24.11 -41.99 25.10
N LEU A 164 -24.30 -41.84 23.78
CA LEU A 164 -23.24 -41.94 22.77
C LEU A 164 -22.17 -40.84 22.93
N ILE A 165 -22.59 -39.61 23.27
CA ILE A 165 -21.71 -38.45 23.43
C ILE A 165 -21.01 -38.45 24.80
N GLN A 166 -21.68 -38.92 25.86
CA GLN A 166 -21.08 -39.00 27.20
C GLN A 166 -20.20 -40.23 27.40
N GLY A 167 -20.13 -41.16 26.44
CA GLY A 167 -19.30 -42.37 26.55
C GLY A 167 -19.76 -43.34 27.64
N SER A 168 -20.98 -43.18 28.16
CA SER A 168 -21.60 -44.14 29.07
C SER A 168 -22.26 -45.25 28.26
N THR A 169 -21.44 -46.07 27.61
CA THR A 169 -21.85 -47.43 27.24
C THR A 169 -21.64 -48.33 28.45
N ASP A 170 -22.66 -48.41 29.32
CA ASP A 170 -22.79 -49.59 30.17
C ASP A 170 -23.02 -50.80 29.27
N GLY A 171 -22.00 -51.65 29.17
CA GLY A 171 -22.09 -53.06 28.79
C GLY A 171 -22.72 -53.38 27.43
N GLY A 172 -21.93 -53.41 26.37
CA GLY A 172 -22.34 -54.02 25.11
C GLY A 172 -21.20 -54.09 24.10
N ALA A 173 -20.48 -55.21 24.11
CA ALA A 173 -19.44 -55.55 23.15
C ALA A 173 -19.83 -55.17 21.72
N THR A 174 -19.03 -54.33 21.06
CA THR A 174 -19.04 -54.24 19.60
C THR A 174 -17.62 -54.06 19.10
N GLU A 175 -17.26 -54.96 18.20
CA GLU A 175 -15.98 -55.14 17.55
C GLU A 175 -15.49 -53.85 16.89
N GLN A 176 -14.21 -53.52 17.13
CA GLN A 176 -13.51 -52.47 16.41
C GLN A 176 -13.45 -52.86 14.92
N LYS A 177 -14.23 -52.15 14.10
CA LYS A 177 -14.09 -52.19 12.64
C LYS A 177 -12.71 -51.62 12.28
N PRO A 178 -11.92 -52.26 11.40
CA PRO A 178 -10.56 -51.83 11.11
C PRO A 178 -10.57 -50.44 10.47
N LYS A 179 -9.84 -49.49 11.06
CA LYS A 179 -9.62 -48.16 10.49
C LYS A 179 -8.90 -48.32 9.15
N ALA A 180 -9.35 -47.59 8.13
CA ALA A 180 -8.74 -47.68 6.81
C ALA A 180 -7.27 -47.24 6.88
N LYS A 181 -6.40 -47.90 6.11
CA LYS A 181 -4.96 -47.62 6.06
C LYS A 181 -4.64 -46.13 5.84
N GLU A 182 -5.45 -45.44 5.05
CA GLU A 182 -5.32 -44.01 4.79
C GLU A 182 -5.58 -43.12 6.03
N GLU A 183 -6.54 -43.50 6.87
CA GLU A 183 -6.85 -42.78 8.11
C GLU A 183 -5.74 -42.94 9.16
N LEU A 184 -5.12 -44.12 9.22
CA LEU A 184 -3.98 -44.39 10.10
C LEU A 184 -2.76 -43.55 9.72
N LEU A 185 -2.49 -43.37 8.43
CA LEU A 185 -1.41 -42.51 7.94
C LEU A 185 -1.67 -41.04 8.25
N GLN A 186 -2.90 -40.56 8.06
CA GLN A 186 -3.27 -39.17 8.38
C GLN A 186 -3.18 -38.87 9.88
N LEU A 187 -3.59 -39.81 10.74
CA LEU A 187 -3.42 -39.68 12.19
C LEU A 187 -1.95 -39.68 12.61
N ALA A 188 -1.11 -40.53 12.02
CA ALA A 188 0.32 -40.53 12.30
C ALA A 188 0.96 -39.18 11.93
N ILE A 189 0.67 -38.64 10.75
CA ILE A 189 1.18 -37.33 10.30
C ILE A 189 0.72 -36.19 11.24
N LYS A 190 -0.52 -36.26 11.74
CA LYS A 190 -1.03 -35.29 12.71
C LYS A 190 -0.32 -35.41 14.06
N ALA A 191 -0.14 -36.62 14.57
CA ALA A 191 0.57 -36.88 15.82
C ALA A 191 2.05 -36.42 15.76
N GLN A 192 2.72 -36.61 14.63
CA GLN A 192 4.07 -36.11 14.39
C GLN A 192 4.13 -34.57 14.40
N ARG A 193 3.13 -33.91 13.80
CA ARG A 193 3.03 -32.43 13.79
C ARG A 193 2.78 -31.87 15.18
N ASP A 194 1.99 -32.57 15.98
CA ASP A 194 1.63 -32.16 17.34
C ASP A 194 2.69 -32.57 18.39
N GLY A 195 3.81 -33.17 17.96
CA GLY A 195 4.93 -33.58 18.82
C GLY A 195 4.64 -34.78 19.71
N LYS A 196 3.57 -35.53 19.43
CA LYS A 196 3.11 -36.68 20.22
C LYS A 196 3.65 -37.99 19.66
N MET A 197 4.90 -38.31 19.99
CA MET A 197 5.60 -39.45 19.40
C MET A 197 5.01 -40.82 19.77
N ASP A 198 4.46 -40.98 20.98
CA ASP A 198 3.80 -42.23 21.39
C ASP A 198 2.56 -42.54 20.54
N GLU A 199 1.80 -41.50 20.17
CA GLU A 199 0.63 -41.62 19.30
C GLU A 199 1.07 -41.88 17.84
N TYR A 200 2.16 -41.24 17.38
CA TYR A 200 2.75 -41.49 16.07
C TYR A 200 3.19 -42.96 15.91
N ASP A 201 3.96 -43.48 16.86
CA ASP A 201 4.47 -44.85 16.82
C ASP A 201 3.32 -45.86 16.82
N HIS A 202 2.28 -45.60 17.63
CA HIS A 202 1.08 -46.43 17.66
C HIS A 202 0.38 -46.45 16.29
N TYR A 203 0.01 -45.29 15.73
CA TYR A 203 -0.72 -45.24 14.45
C TYR A 203 0.11 -45.70 13.26
N TYR A 204 1.40 -45.42 13.25
CA TYR A 204 2.31 -45.88 12.19
C TYR A 204 2.52 -47.40 12.25
N SER A 205 2.60 -47.99 13.45
CA SER A 205 2.69 -49.45 13.59
C SER A 205 1.43 -50.17 13.11
N GLU A 206 0.24 -49.60 13.35
CA GLU A 206 -1.03 -50.13 12.86
C GLU A 206 -1.16 -49.94 11.34
N TYR A 207 -0.66 -48.83 10.78
CA TYR A 207 -0.58 -48.62 9.33
C TYR A 207 0.27 -49.68 8.61
N LEU A 208 1.37 -50.11 9.23
CA LEU A 208 2.24 -51.15 8.66
C LEU A 208 1.62 -52.56 8.75
N LYS A 209 0.70 -52.78 9.70
CA LYS A 209 -0.02 -54.04 9.87
C LYS A 209 -1.27 -54.15 8.98
N ALA A 210 -1.88 -53.02 8.64
CA ALA A 210 -3.04 -52.89 7.75
C ALA A 210 -2.65 -52.94 6.25
#